data_AF-A0A705WXD7-F1
#
_entry.id   AF-A0A705WXD7-F1
#
_cell.length_a   1.000
_cell.length_b   1.000
_cell.length_c   1.000
_cell.angle_alpha   90.00
_cell.angle_beta   90.00
_cell.angle_gamma   90.00
#
_symmetry.space_group_name_H-M   'P 1'
#
loop_
_entity.id
_entity.type
_entity.pdbx_description
1 polymer ?
#
loop_
_entity_poly.entity_id
_entity_poly.type
_entity_poly.pdbx_seq_one_letter_code
_entity_poly.pdbx_strand_id
1 'polypeptide(L)'
;MSLPHYHAETDLNAENLLRLPAEFGCPVWVYDAHIIRRQIAALQQFDVVRFAQKACSNIHILRLMRALGVKVDSVSLGEIERALAAGYDPQTCPDDIVFTADVIDAATLARVSELHIPVNAGSVDMLTQLGQVSPGHRVWLRVNPGFGHGHSQKTNTGGENSKHGIWHSDLPAALAVMQKYRLKLVGIHMHIGSGVDYGHLEQVCGAMVRQVLECGQDVEAISAGGGLSIPYREGEEPVDTRHYYGLWNAAREQIARHLGHAVKLEIEPGRFLVAQSG
;
A
#
# COMPACT_ATOMS: atom_id res chain seq x y z
N MET A 1 28.70 21.92 -3.75
CA MET A 1 27.69 20.89 -4.07
C MET A 1 27.34 20.18 -2.78
N SER A 2 26.32 20.67 -2.08
CA SER A 2 25.74 20.03 -0.90
C SER A 2 24.85 18.89 -1.37
N LEU A 3 25.24 17.65 -1.08
CA LEU A 3 24.37 16.48 -1.25
C LEU A 3 23.18 16.59 -0.30
N PRO A 4 22.00 16.03 -0.66
CA PRO A 4 20.91 15.91 0.30
C PRO A 4 21.39 15.01 1.45
N HIS A 5 21.41 15.55 2.67
CA HIS A 5 21.77 14.88 3.93
C HIS A 5 23.25 14.82 4.36
N TYR A 6 23.96 15.95 4.38
CA TYR A 6 24.98 16.14 5.44
C TYR A 6 24.28 16.45 6.77
N HIS A 7 23.64 15.46 7.38
CA HIS A 7 23.15 15.56 8.75
C HIS A 7 24.03 14.68 9.62
N ALA A 8 24.83 15.30 10.49
CA ALA A 8 25.66 14.62 11.49
C ALA A 8 24.86 13.76 12.49
N GLU A 9 23.52 13.79 12.40
CA GLU A 9 22.58 13.06 13.26
C GLU A 9 22.22 11.67 12.72
N THR A 10 22.64 11.31 11.51
CA THR A 10 22.38 9.98 10.91
C THR A 10 23.64 9.13 10.85
N ASP A 11 23.47 7.82 10.75
CA ASP A 11 24.58 6.88 10.58
C ASP A 11 25.20 6.98 9.16
N LEU A 12 24.50 7.62 8.21
CA LEU A 12 24.97 7.91 6.85
C LEU A 12 25.90 9.13 6.78
N ASN A 13 26.90 9.18 7.66
CA ASN A 13 27.92 10.23 7.67
C ASN A 13 29.23 9.77 7.01
N ALA A 14 30.11 10.71 6.67
CA ALA A 14 31.34 10.43 5.90
C ALA A 14 32.27 9.40 6.57
N GLU A 15 32.42 9.46 7.90
CA GLU A 15 33.26 8.54 8.66
C GLU A 15 32.73 7.11 8.59
N ASN A 16 31.43 6.93 8.81
CA ASN A 16 30.76 5.64 8.71
C ASN A 16 30.75 5.10 7.27
N LEU A 17 30.45 5.93 6.27
CA LEU A 17 30.33 5.47 4.88
C LEU A 17 31.66 5.06 4.26
N LEU A 18 32.77 5.73 4.61
CA LEU A 18 34.09 5.48 3.99
C LEU A 18 34.62 4.06 4.29
N ARG A 19 34.28 3.49 5.45
CA ARG A 19 34.75 2.15 5.85
C ARG A 19 33.96 0.99 5.23
N LEU A 20 32.70 1.20 4.85
CA LEU A 20 31.80 0.11 4.44
C LEU A 20 32.23 -0.62 3.16
N PRO A 21 32.73 0.06 2.10
CA PRO A 21 33.17 -0.64 0.89
C PRO A 21 34.36 -1.58 1.13
N ALA A 22 35.23 -1.25 2.09
CA ALA A 22 36.37 -2.08 2.45
C ALA A 22 35.94 -3.34 3.24
N GLU A 23 34.87 -3.23 4.04
CA GLU A 23 34.35 -4.31 4.88
C GLU A 23 33.38 -5.24 4.12
N PHE A 24 32.50 -4.67 3.28
CA PHE A 24 31.38 -5.37 2.65
C PHE A 24 31.47 -5.47 1.12
N GLY A 25 32.50 -4.90 0.50
CA GLY A 25 32.68 -4.85 -0.96
C GLY A 25 32.06 -3.61 -1.61
N CYS A 26 32.36 -3.40 -2.90
CA CYS A 26 31.92 -2.22 -3.66
C CYS A 26 31.42 -2.63 -5.07
N PRO A 27 30.21 -2.19 -5.49
CA PRO A 27 29.27 -1.31 -4.79
C PRO A 27 28.54 -2.03 -3.63
N VAL A 28 28.08 -1.26 -2.64
CA VAL A 28 27.28 -1.76 -1.49
C VAL A 28 26.09 -0.84 -1.22
N TRP A 29 24.93 -1.43 -0.92
CA TRP A 29 23.74 -0.72 -0.46
C TRP A 29 23.76 -0.62 1.07
N VAL A 30 23.54 0.58 1.60
CA VAL A 30 23.57 0.87 3.03
C VAL A 30 22.23 1.47 3.42
N TYR A 31 21.68 1.08 4.57
CA TYR A 31 20.41 1.60 5.05
C TYR A 31 20.53 2.03 6.52
N ASP A 32 20.06 3.23 6.85
CA ASP A 32 19.91 3.73 8.21
C ASP A 32 18.51 3.44 8.74
N ALA A 33 18.43 2.53 9.71
CA ALA A 33 17.18 2.11 10.32
C ALA A 33 16.51 3.22 11.15
N HIS A 34 17.22 4.24 11.64
CA HIS A 34 16.64 5.37 12.36
C HIS A 34 15.81 6.25 11.42
N ILE A 35 16.26 6.44 10.18
CA ILE A 35 15.49 7.16 9.15
C ILE A 35 14.16 6.45 8.90
N ILE A 36 14.17 5.13 8.72
CA ILE A 36 12.93 4.34 8.54
C ILE A 36 11.97 4.54 9.72
N ARG A 37 12.46 4.46 10.96
CA ARG A 37 11.65 4.69 12.18
C ARG A 37 11.00 6.07 12.18
N ARG A 38 11.74 7.12 11.80
CA ARG A 38 11.21 8.48 11.71
C ARG A 38 10.08 8.57 10.68
N GLN A 39 10.25 7.96 9.51
CA GLN A 39 9.21 7.97 8.46
C GLN A 39 7.94 7.22 8.91
N ILE A 40 8.07 6.10 9.62
CA ILE A 40 6.93 5.38 10.20
C ILE A 40 6.21 6.27 11.24
N ALA A 41 6.95 6.92 12.14
CA ALA A 41 6.37 7.80 13.17
C ALA A 41 5.60 8.99 12.57
N ALA A 42 5.98 9.47 11.39
CA ALA A 42 5.26 10.53 10.68
C ALA A 42 3.85 10.11 10.21
N LEU A 43 3.55 8.82 10.19
CA LEU A 43 2.28 8.23 9.75
C LEU A 43 1.47 7.60 10.91
N GLN A 44 1.86 7.82 12.16
CA GLN A 44 1.21 7.22 13.35
C GLN A 44 -0.28 7.57 13.54
N GLN A 45 -0.80 8.55 12.81
CA GLN A 45 -2.22 8.92 12.83
C GLN A 45 -3.11 7.93 12.06
N PHE A 46 -2.54 7.20 11.11
CA PHE A 46 -3.24 6.15 10.37
C PHE A 46 -3.39 4.90 11.25
N ASP A 47 -4.53 4.21 11.17
CA ASP A 47 -4.75 3.00 11.98
C ASP A 47 -3.80 1.87 11.54
N VAL A 48 -3.50 1.83 10.24
CA VAL A 48 -2.59 0.86 9.64
C VAL A 48 -1.65 1.59 8.70
N VAL A 49 -0.35 1.44 8.94
CA VAL A 49 0.68 1.63 7.93
C VAL A 49 1.01 0.26 7.36
N ARG A 50 0.78 0.06 6.06
CA ARG A 50 1.06 -1.17 5.34
C ARG A 50 2.19 -0.94 4.35
N PHE A 51 3.39 -1.43 4.66
CA PHE A 51 4.55 -1.19 3.82
C PHE A 51 4.42 -1.92 2.47
N ALA A 52 4.51 -1.15 1.38
CA ALA A 52 4.56 -1.69 0.02
C ALA A 52 5.97 -2.26 -0.26
N GLN A 53 6.18 -3.53 0.06
CA GLN A 53 7.53 -4.12 0.14
C GLN A 53 8.31 -4.15 -1.17
N LYS A 54 7.64 -4.04 -2.32
CA LYS A 54 8.27 -3.86 -3.64
C LYS A 54 9.27 -2.69 -3.69
N ALA A 55 9.18 -1.73 -2.76
CA ALA A 55 10.13 -0.63 -2.65
C ALA A 55 11.47 -1.03 -2.00
N CYS A 56 11.46 -1.97 -1.04
CA CYS A 56 12.66 -2.50 -0.40
C CYS A 56 12.34 -3.82 0.34
N SER A 57 12.62 -4.95 -0.29
CA SER A 57 12.12 -6.27 0.16
C SER A 57 13.15 -7.10 0.94
N ASN A 58 14.16 -6.46 1.54
CA ASN A 58 15.11 -7.15 2.41
C ASN A 58 14.36 -7.63 3.67
N ILE A 59 14.44 -8.92 4.00
CA ILE A 59 13.68 -9.51 5.12
C ILE A 59 14.06 -8.94 6.49
N HIS A 60 15.25 -8.35 6.65
CA HIS A 60 15.65 -7.68 7.89
C HIS A 60 14.99 -6.30 8.02
N ILE A 61 14.78 -5.59 6.90
CA ILE A 61 13.97 -4.37 6.88
C ILE A 61 12.51 -4.71 7.13
N LEU A 62 11.98 -5.80 6.56
CA LEU A 62 10.63 -6.27 6.88
C LEU A 62 10.46 -6.66 8.36
N ARG A 63 11.48 -7.27 8.98
CA ARG A 63 11.48 -7.53 10.44
C ARG A 63 11.45 -6.23 11.24
N LEU A 64 12.19 -5.19 10.82
CA LEU A 64 12.14 -3.87 11.43
C LEU A 64 10.74 -3.26 11.31
N MET A 65 10.13 -3.30 10.12
CA MET A 65 8.75 -2.83 9.88
C MET A 65 7.77 -3.52 10.85
N ARG A 66 7.80 -4.86 10.89
CA ARG A 66 6.95 -5.66 11.77
C ARG A 66 7.15 -5.33 13.25
N ALA A 67 8.39 -5.17 13.69
CA ALA A 67 8.71 -4.82 15.08
C ALA A 67 8.17 -3.44 15.49
N LEU A 68 7.88 -2.57 14.52
CA LEU A 68 7.29 -1.25 14.71
C LEU A 68 5.76 -1.24 14.48
N GLY A 69 5.14 -2.42 14.32
CA GLY A 69 3.69 -2.55 14.11
C GLY A 69 3.23 -2.29 12.67
N VAL A 70 4.15 -2.09 11.73
CA VAL A 70 3.83 -1.88 10.30
C VAL A 70 3.44 -3.21 9.67
N LYS A 71 2.29 -3.25 8.98
CA LYS A 71 1.82 -4.40 8.19
C LYS A 71 2.51 -4.43 6.83
N VAL A 72 2.26 -5.43 6.00
CA VAL A 72 2.91 -5.56 4.69
C VAL A 72 1.91 -5.82 3.56
N ASP A 73 2.15 -5.17 2.43
CA ASP A 73 1.51 -5.46 1.14
C ASP A 73 2.47 -6.30 0.30
N SER A 74 1.97 -7.37 -0.31
CA SER A 74 2.73 -8.29 -1.16
C SER A 74 2.12 -8.33 -2.56
N VAL A 75 2.90 -8.10 -3.60
CA VAL A 75 2.40 -8.07 -4.99
C VAL A 75 2.83 -9.28 -5.82
N SER A 76 3.45 -10.28 -5.20
CA SER A 76 3.82 -11.56 -5.82
C SER A 76 3.90 -12.68 -4.78
N LEU A 77 3.89 -13.95 -5.22
CA LEU A 77 4.18 -15.09 -4.36
C LEU A 77 5.52 -14.96 -3.63
N GLY A 78 6.57 -14.50 -4.33
CA GLY A 78 7.88 -14.29 -3.71
C GLY A 78 7.87 -13.26 -2.58
N GLU A 79 7.00 -12.25 -2.68
CA GLU A 79 6.80 -11.26 -1.63
C GLU A 79 5.98 -11.79 -0.45
N ILE A 80 5.02 -12.69 -0.68
CA ILE A 80 4.35 -13.45 0.39
C ILE A 80 5.40 -14.24 1.18
N GLU A 81 6.25 -15.00 0.51
CA GLU A 81 7.29 -15.80 1.18
C GLU A 81 8.31 -14.93 1.93
N ARG A 82 8.63 -13.74 1.43
CA ARG A 82 9.48 -12.76 2.16
C ARG A 82 8.81 -12.25 3.43
N ALA A 83 7.51 -11.96 3.39
CA ALA A 83 6.75 -11.55 4.57
C ALA A 83 6.73 -12.67 5.62
N LEU A 84 6.49 -13.92 5.21
CA LEU A 84 6.54 -15.08 6.10
C LEU A 84 7.94 -15.25 6.71
N ALA A 85 9.02 -15.13 5.91
CA ALA A 85 10.40 -15.20 6.39
C ALA A 85 10.79 -14.04 7.34
N ALA A 86 10.09 -12.90 7.25
CA ALA A 86 10.23 -11.78 8.17
C ALA A 86 9.43 -11.98 9.48
N GLY A 87 8.64 -13.04 9.57
CA GLY A 87 7.86 -13.42 10.75
C GLY A 87 6.48 -12.78 10.82
N TYR A 88 5.94 -12.28 9.70
CA TYR A 88 4.50 -12.05 9.61
C TYR A 88 3.78 -13.39 9.55
N ASP A 89 2.69 -13.52 10.30
CA ASP A 89 1.98 -14.79 10.45
C ASP A 89 0.47 -14.60 10.20
N PRO A 90 -0.05 -15.07 9.04
CA PRO A 90 -1.46 -14.92 8.70
C PRO A 90 -2.39 -15.79 9.55
N GLN A 91 -1.88 -16.78 10.29
CA GLN A 91 -2.73 -17.59 11.19
C GLN A 91 -3.08 -16.84 12.47
N THR A 92 -2.13 -16.08 13.03
CA THR A 92 -2.34 -15.30 14.25
C THR A 92 -2.81 -13.88 13.97
N CYS A 93 -2.33 -13.26 12.89
CA CYS A 93 -2.70 -11.91 12.46
C CYS A 93 -3.12 -11.92 10.98
N PRO A 94 -4.36 -12.32 10.64
CA PRO A 94 -4.79 -12.52 9.25
C PRO A 94 -4.67 -11.30 8.33
N ASP A 95 -4.69 -10.08 8.90
CA ASP A 95 -4.59 -8.83 8.14
C ASP A 95 -3.16 -8.31 7.98
N ASP A 96 -2.16 -8.95 8.60
CA ASP A 96 -0.77 -8.48 8.55
C ASP A 96 -0.17 -8.52 7.14
N ILE A 97 -0.58 -9.51 6.34
CA ILE A 97 -0.22 -9.63 4.93
C ILE A 97 -1.49 -9.43 4.11
N VAL A 98 -1.43 -8.55 3.11
CA VAL A 98 -2.42 -8.48 2.02
C VAL A 98 -1.70 -8.80 0.72
N PHE A 99 -2.30 -9.64 -0.12
CA PHE A 99 -1.82 -9.86 -1.48
C PHE A 99 -2.54 -8.92 -2.45
N THR A 100 -1.82 -8.02 -3.12
CA THR A 100 -2.39 -7.03 -4.04
C THR A 100 -1.88 -7.21 -5.46
N ALA A 101 -2.77 -7.51 -6.40
CA ALA A 101 -2.41 -7.62 -7.82
C ALA A 101 -3.61 -7.38 -8.75
N ASP A 102 -3.34 -7.20 -10.04
CA ASP A 102 -4.38 -7.12 -11.08
C ASP A 102 -4.66 -8.51 -11.71
N VAL A 103 -3.75 -9.48 -11.51
CA VAL A 103 -3.84 -10.87 -11.96
C VAL A 103 -3.25 -11.79 -10.90
N ILE A 104 -3.68 -13.05 -10.87
CA ILE A 104 -3.17 -14.07 -9.94
C ILE A 104 -2.85 -15.35 -10.72
N ASP A 105 -1.70 -15.97 -10.43
CA ASP A 105 -1.35 -17.27 -11.01
C ASP A 105 -1.78 -18.42 -10.09
N ALA A 106 -1.75 -19.66 -10.62
CA ALA A 106 -2.22 -20.84 -9.89
C ALA A 106 -1.45 -21.09 -8.59
N ALA A 107 -0.15 -20.81 -8.55
CA ALA A 107 0.68 -21.04 -7.37
C ALA A 107 0.35 -20.02 -6.26
N THR A 108 0.23 -18.74 -6.62
CA THR A 108 -0.18 -17.67 -5.71
C THR A 108 -1.60 -17.90 -5.22
N LEU A 109 -2.51 -18.31 -6.11
CA LEU A 109 -3.89 -18.62 -5.78
C LEU A 109 -4.00 -19.77 -4.77
N ALA A 110 -3.23 -20.84 -4.96
CA ALA A 110 -3.16 -21.93 -4.00
C ALA A 110 -2.63 -21.45 -2.64
N ARG A 111 -1.57 -20.63 -2.65
CA ARG A 111 -0.91 -20.15 -1.43
C ARG A 111 -1.77 -19.20 -0.60
N VAL A 112 -2.43 -18.22 -1.22
CA VAL A 112 -3.33 -17.30 -0.49
C VAL A 112 -4.55 -18.04 0.04
N SER A 113 -5.04 -19.06 -0.68
CA SER A 113 -6.15 -19.92 -0.23
C SER A 113 -5.74 -20.79 0.97
N GLU A 114 -4.57 -21.41 0.91
CA GLU A 114 -4.00 -22.22 2.00
C GLU A 114 -3.81 -21.42 3.29
N LEU A 115 -3.27 -20.20 3.18
CA LEU A 115 -2.93 -19.36 4.32
C LEU A 115 -4.04 -18.38 4.72
N HIS A 116 -5.16 -18.37 3.99
CA HIS A 116 -6.24 -17.39 4.14
C HIS A 116 -5.77 -15.92 4.12
N ILE A 117 -4.72 -15.62 3.35
CA ILE A 117 -4.19 -14.26 3.19
C ILE A 117 -5.21 -13.42 2.40
N PRO A 118 -5.73 -12.30 2.93
CA PRO A 118 -6.66 -11.44 2.21
C PRO A 118 -6.12 -10.98 0.86
N VAL A 119 -6.98 -10.99 -0.15
CA VAL A 119 -6.61 -10.64 -1.54
C VAL A 119 -7.25 -9.32 -1.95
N ASN A 120 -6.42 -8.35 -2.32
CA ASN A 120 -6.82 -7.10 -2.94
C ASN A 120 -6.82 -7.26 -4.46
N ALA A 121 -8.00 -7.53 -5.01
CA ALA A 121 -8.19 -7.86 -6.41
C ALA A 121 -8.29 -6.59 -7.26
N GLY A 122 -7.43 -6.50 -8.28
CA GLY A 122 -7.42 -5.42 -9.28
C GLY A 122 -8.13 -5.76 -10.58
N SER A 123 -8.79 -6.92 -10.69
CA SER A 123 -9.66 -7.24 -11.83
C SER A 123 -10.80 -8.18 -11.43
N VAL A 124 -11.92 -8.09 -12.16
CA VAL A 124 -13.09 -8.97 -11.97
C VAL A 124 -12.74 -10.43 -12.29
N ASP A 125 -11.85 -10.65 -13.26
CA ASP A 125 -11.37 -11.98 -13.63
C ASP A 125 -10.54 -12.62 -12.51
N MET A 126 -9.60 -11.86 -11.91
CA MET A 126 -8.85 -12.32 -10.75
C MET A 126 -9.77 -12.66 -9.57
N LEU A 127 -10.78 -11.82 -9.32
CA LEU A 127 -11.79 -12.05 -8.28
C LEU A 127 -12.60 -13.33 -8.54
N THR A 128 -12.93 -13.59 -9.80
CA THR A 128 -13.63 -14.81 -10.23
C THR A 128 -12.77 -16.06 -10.02
N GLN A 129 -11.50 -16.03 -10.42
CA GLN A 129 -10.55 -17.12 -10.21
C GLN A 129 -10.40 -17.46 -8.73
N LEU A 130 -10.28 -16.44 -7.88
CA LEU A 130 -10.22 -16.61 -6.43
C LEU A 130 -11.50 -17.25 -5.88
N GLY A 131 -12.66 -16.71 -6.24
CA GLY A 131 -13.95 -17.21 -5.75
C GLY A 131 -14.26 -18.66 -6.16
N GLN A 132 -13.75 -19.12 -7.31
CA GLN A 132 -13.93 -20.49 -7.76
C GLN A 132 -13.24 -21.54 -6.89
N VAL A 133 -12.04 -21.22 -6.39
CA VAL A 133 -11.23 -22.17 -5.61
C VAL A 133 -11.28 -21.93 -4.10
N SER A 134 -11.60 -20.70 -3.69
CA SER A 134 -11.75 -20.33 -2.28
C SER A 134 -13.03 -19.51 -2.06
N PRO A 135 -14.23 -20.10 -2.16
CA PRO A 135 -15.47 -19.42 -1.77
C PRO A 135 -15.38 -18.87 -0.34
N GLY A 136 -15.98 -17.70 -0.08
CA GLY A 136 -15.89 -17.08 1.25
C GLY A 136 -14.60 -16.31 1.54
N HIS A 137 -13.66 -16.22 0.58
CA HIS A 137 -12.38 -15.53 0.78
C HIS A 137 -12.58 -14.06 1.18
N ARG A 138 -11.69 -13.55 2.05
CA ARG A 138 -11.65 -12.15 2.43
C ARG A 138 -10.96 -11.34 1.34
N VAL A 139 -11.66 -10.37 0.78
CA VAL A 139 -11.18 -9.60 -0.37
C VAL A 139 -11.23 -8.11 -0.13
N TRP A 140 -10.25 -7.42 -0.68
CA TRP A 140 -10.33 -5.99 -0.96
C TRP A 140 -10.60 -5.80 -2.44
N LEU A 141 -11.23 -4.67 -2.79
CA LEU A 141 -11.37 -4.25 -4.19
C LEU A 141 -10.46 -3.06 -4.45
N ARG A 142 -9.49 -3.22 -5.36
CA ARG A 142 -8.70 -2.11 -5.88
C ARG A 142 -9.51 -1.44 -6.98
N VAL A 143 -9.97 -0.21 -6.75
CA VAL A 143 -10.78 0.54 -7.73
C VAL A 143 -9.91 1.54 -8.48
N ASN A 144 -10.12 1.61 -9.79
CA ASN A 144 -9.61 2.68 -10.65
C ASN A 144 -10.72 3.75 -10.81
N PRO A 145 -10.54 4.97 -10.27
CA PRO A 145 -11.58 5.98 -10.17
C PRO A 145 -11.86 6.73 -11.49
N GLY A 146 -11.33 6.27 -12.62
CA GLY A 146 -11.51 6.93 -13.92
C GLY A 146 -10.40 7.92 -14.29
N PHE A 147 -9.53 8.24 -13.34
CA PHE A 147 -8.41 9.15 -13.50
C PHE A 147 -7.20 8.66 -12.69
N GLY A 148 -6.02 9.22 -12.94
CA GLY A 148 -4.81 8.86 -12.22
C GLY A 148 -3.76 9.95 -12.24
N HIS A 149 -2.60 9.66 -11.66
CA HIS A 149 -1.45 10.55 -11.66
C HIS A 149 -0.23 9.84 -12.23
N GLY A 150 0.51 10.53 -13.10
CA GLY A 150 1.72 10.00 -13.70
C GLY A 150 2.17 10.81 -14.91
N HIS A 151 3.49 10.92 -15.12
CA HIS A 151 4.06 11.68 -16.22
C HIS A 151 4.03 10.95 -17.58
N SER A 152 3.62 9.67 -17.62
CA SER A 152 3.55 8.85 -18.84
C SER A 152 2.41 7.82 -18.78
N GLN A 153 1.99 7.28 -19.94
CA GLN A 153 1.00 6.19 -20.03
C GLN A 153 1.41 4.95 -19.19
N LYS A 154 2.71 4.67 -19.04
CA LYS A 154 3.22 3.49 -18.30
C LYS A 154 3.28 3.69 -16.78
N THR A 155 3.35 4.93 -16.33
CA THR A 155 3.43 5.29 -14.90
C THR A 155 2.09 5.78 -14.36
N ASN A 156 1.05 5.80 -15.19
CA ASN A 156 -0.27 6.21 -14.75
C ASN A 156 -0.88 5.11 -13.89
N THR A 157 -1.20 5.47 -12.66
CA THR A 157 -1.71 4.58 -11.61
C THR A 157 -3.22 4.42 -11.65
N GLY A 158 -3.92 5.23 -12.47
CA GLY A 158 -5.37 5.18 -12.71
C GLY A 158 -5.76 5.81 -14.06
N GLY A 159 -7.05 5.82 -14.41
CA GLY A 159 -7.56 6.28 -15.70
C GLY A 159 -7.46 5.25 -16.83
N GLU A 160 -8.03 5.57 -17.99
CA GLU A 160 -8.28 4.61 -19.10
C GLU A 160 -7.01 3.96 -19.65
N ASN A 161 -5.86 4.62 -19.50
CA ASN A 161 -4.56 4.13 -19.94
C ASN A 161 -3.83 3.29 -18.88
N SER A 162 -4.43 3.08 -17.71
CA SER A 162 -3.86 2.30 -16.62
C SER A 162 -4.46 0.91 -16.60
N LYS A 163 -3.60 -0.11 -16.49
CA LYS A 163 -4.00 -1.51 -16.31
C LYS A 163 -4.48 -1.84 -14.89
N HIS A 164 -4.42 -0.87 -13.99
CA HIS A 164 -4.50 -1.11 -12.56
C HIS A 164 -5.91 -0.93 -12.03
N GLY A 165 -6.36 -1.90 -11.23
CA GLY A 165 -7.64 -1.83 -10.54
C GLY A 165 -8.85 -2.11 -11.43
N ILE A 166 -9.95 -2.48 -10.78
CA ILE A 166 -11.26 -2.63 -11.38
C ILE A 166 -11.74 -1.25 -11.79
N TRP A 167 -12.10 -1.08 -13.06
CA TRP A 167 -12.66 0.18 -13.54
C TRP A 167 -13.91 0.54 -12.74
N HIS A 168 -14.06 1.80 -12.32
CA HIS A 168 -15.14 2.18 -11.40
C HIS A 168 -16.54 1.78 -11.90
N SER A 169 -16.81 1.81 -13.21
CA SER A 169 -18.11 1.38 -13.76
C SER A 169 -18.31 -0.14 -13.78
N ASP A 170 -17.25 -0.93 -13.59
CA ASP A 170 -17.29 -2.39 -13.51
C ASP A 170 -17.47 -2.90 -12.07
N LEU A 171 -17.58 -2.00 -11.09
CA LEU A 171 -17.83 -2.35 -9.69
C LEU A 171 -19.10 -3.24 -9.52
N PRO A 172 -20.23 -2.99 -10.21
CA PRO A 172 -21.38 -3.90 -10.15
C PRO A 172 -21.07 -5.34 -10.60
N ALA A 173 -20.18 -5.52 -11.58
CA ALA A 173 -19.76 -6.85 -12.02
C ALA A 173 -18.90 -7.54 -10.96
N ALA A 174 -17.99 -6.80 -10.30
CA ALA A 174 -17.23 -7.32 -9.17
C ALA A 174 -18.15 -7.77 -8.02
N LEU A 175 -19.17 -6.97 -7.69
CA LEU A 175 -20.16 -7.31 -6.66
C LEU A 175 -20.96 -8.57 -7.01
N ALA A 176 -21.36 -8.75 -8.26
CA ALA A 176 -22.04 -9.97 -8.70
C ALA A 176 -21.16 -11.22 -8.53
N VAL A 177 -19.85 -11.12 -8.81
CA VAL A 177 -18.87 -12.20 -8.56
C VAL A 177 -18.76 -12.49 -7.05
N MET A 178 -18.68 -11.45 -6.22
CA MET A 178 -18.60 -11.62 -4.76
C MET A 178 -19.83 -12.32 -4.21
N GLN A 179 -21.03 -11.92 -4.63
CA GLN A 179 -22.28 -12.59 -4.23
C GLN A 179 -22.30 -14.06 -4.65
N LYS A 180 -21.90 -14.35 -5.91
CA LYS A 180 -21.86 -15.71 -6.45
C LYS A 180 -20.98 -16.65 -5.63
N TYR A 181 -19.80 -16.20 -5.23
CA TYR A 181 -18.82 -17.02 -4.49
C TYR A 181 -18.78 -16.72 -2.98
N ARG A 182 -19.74 -15.93 -2.49
CA ARG A 182 -19.88 -15.52 -1.08
C ARG A 182 -18.61 -14.86 -0.52
N LEU A 183 -17.85 -14.15 -1.36
CA LEU A 183 -16.64 -13.45 -0.93
C LEU A 183 -16.99 -12.39 0.12
N LYS A 184 -16.08 -12.17 1.08
CA LYS A 184 -16.27 -11.22 2.18
C LYS A 184 -15.50 -9.95 1.88
N LEU A 185 -16.21 -8.85 1.67
CA LEU A 185 -15.58 -7.55 1.45
C LEU A 185 -14.97 -7.04 2.75
N VAL A 186 -13.65 -6.87 2.77
CA VAL A 186 -12.93 -6.25 3.89
C VAL A 186 -12.88 -4.74 3.69
N GLY A 187 -12.58 -4.29 2.47
CA GLY A 187 -12.41 -2.87 2.20
C GLY A 187 -12.27 -2.51 0.73
N ILE A 188 -12.28 -1.20 0.49
CA ILE A 188 -12.01 -0.61 -0.83
C ILE A 188 -10.66 0.11 -0.79
N HIS A 189 -9.89 -0.06 -1.86
CA HIS A 189 -8.54 0.44 -1.98
C HIS A 189 -8.39 1.25 -3.26
N MET A 190 -7.68 2.39 -3.19
CA MET A 190 -7.25 3.15 -4.37
C MET A 190 -5.75 3.44 -4.26
N HIS A 191 -5.00 3.13 -5.31
CA HIS A 191 -3.58 3.46 -5.40
C HIS A 191 -3.33 4.39 -6.59
N ILE A 192 -3.46 5.69 -6.35
CA ILE A 192 -3.26 6.72 -7.39
C ILE A 192 -1.94 7.46 -7.17
N GLY A 193 -1.65 7.85 -5.92
CA GLY A 193 -0.42 8.56 -5.60
C GLY A 193 -0.44 10.02 -6.07
N SER A 194 -0.63 10.93 -5.12
CA SER A 194 -0.78 12.36 -5.41
C SER A 194 0.49 13.17 -5.14
N GLY A 195 1.58 12.57 -4.65
CA GLY A 195 2.79 13.30 -4.29
C GLY A 195 2.48 14.42 -3.30
N VAL A 196 2.77 15.67 -3.69
CA VAL A 196 2.42 16.91 -2.96
C VAL A 196 1.25 17.69 -3.59
N ASP A 197 0.60 17.14 -4.62
CA ASP A 197 -0.61 17.76 -5.21
C ASP A 197 -1.83 17.44 -4.33
N TYR A 198 -2.09 18.31 -3.36
CA TYR A 198 -3.21 18.16 -2.43
C TYR A 198 -4.58 18.35 -3.09
N GLY A 199 -4.66 19.10 -4.18
CA GLY A 199 -5.91 19.23 -4.97
C GLY A 199 -6.25 17.90 -5.64
N HIS A 200 -5.25 17.21 -6.20
CA HIS A 200 -5.43 15.87 -6.73
C HIS A 200 -5.74 14.85 -5.63
N LEU A 201 -5.09 14.95 -4.47
CA LEU A 201 -5.40 14.10 -3.32
C LEU A 201 -6.87 14.22 -2.87
N GLU A 202 -7.42 15.43 -2.83
CA GLU A 202 -8.83 15.68 -2.50
C GLU A 202 -9.77 15.03 -3.53
N GLN A 203 -9.43 15.07 -4.82
CA GLN A 203 -10.18 14.37 -5.87
C GLN A 203 -10.22 12.85 -5.65
N VAL A 204 -9.07 12.25 -5.27
CA VAL A 204 -8.98 10.82 -4.95
C VAL A 204 -9.81 10.49 -3.71
N CYS A 205 -9.74 11.29 -2.66
CA CYS A 205 -10.55 11.13 -1.44
C CYS A 205 -12.05 11.18 -1.77
N GLY A 206 -12.49 12.17 -2.56
CA GLY A 206 -13.87 12.28 -3.01
C GLY A 206 -14.32 11.11 -3.88
N ALA A 207 -13.42 10.56 -4.71
CA ALA A 207 -13.70 9.36 -5.50
C ALA A 207 -13.86 8.12 -4.61
N MET A 208 -13.01 7.92 -3.59
CA MET A 208 -13.16 6.84 -2.62
C MET A 208 -14.54 6.88 -1.95
N VAL A 209 -14.93 8.06 -1.45
CA VAL A 209 -16.25 8.23 -0.82
C VAL A 209 -17.37 7.87 -1.78
N ARG A 210 -17.36 8.40 -3.00
CA ARG A 210 -18.40 8.06 -4.00
C ARG A 210 -18.46 6.56 -4.25
N GLN A 211 -17.32 5.91 -4.46
CA GLN A 211 -17.26 4.49 -4.77
C GLN A 211 -17.74 3.61 -3.61
N VAL A 212 -17.42 3.95 -2.35
CA VAL A 212 -17.93 3.20 -1.19
C VAL A 212 -19.45 3.37 -1.05
N LEU A 213 -19.96 4.59 -1.22
CA LEU A 213 -21.41 4.86 -1.14
C LEU A 213 -22.19 4.18 -2.28
N GLU A 214 -21.64 4.17 -3.50
CA GLU A 214 -22.24 3.53 -4.67
C GLU A 214 -22.12 1.99 -4.64
N CYS A 215 -21.10 1.46 -3.98
CA CYS A 215 -20.91 0.01 -3.77
C CYS A 215 -22.09 -0.63 -3.04
N GLY A 216 -22.71 0.11 -2.11
CA GLY A 216 -23.85 -0.36 -1.33
C GLY A 216 -23.58 -1.63 -0.51
N GLN A 217 -22.30 -1.92 -0.23
CA GLN A 217 -21.84 -3.01 0.63
C GLN A 217 -21.22 -2.44 1.89
N ASP A 218 -21.28 -3.24 2.96
CA ASP A 218 -20.55 -2.95 4.19
C ASP A 218 -19.03 -3.16 4.00
N VAL A 219 -18.21 -2.33 4.65
CA VAL A 219 -16.75 -2.44 4.65
C VAL A 219 -16.14 -2.12 6.01
N GLU A 220 -15.11 -2.87 6.39
CA GLU A 220 -14.39 -2.67 7.64
C GLU A 220 -13.30 -1.59 7.51
N ALA A 221 -12.83 -1.34 6.29
CA ALA A 221 -11.67 -0.50 6.05
C ALA A 221 -11.66 0.18 4.67
N ILE A 222 -10.92 1.28 4.57
CA ILE A 222 -10.46 1.85 3.30
C ILE A 222 -8.95 2.01 3.30
N SER A 223 -8.33 1.94 2.12
CA SER A 223 -6.90 2.16 1.95
C SER A 223 -6.63 3.34 1.02
N ALA A 224 -5.82 4.28 1.52
CA ALA A 224 -5.34 5.46 0.79
C ALA A 224 -4.33 5.11 -0.32
N GLY A 225 -3.90 3.85 -0.37
CA GLY A 225 -2.80 3.42 -1.23
C GLY A 225 -1.50 4.15 -0.86
N GLY A 226 -0.59 4.26 -1.82
CA GLY A 226 0.73 4.84 -1.64
C GLY A 226 0.94 6.11 -2.46
N GLY A 227 2.18 6.33 -2.89
CA GLY A 227 2.54 7.44 -3.77
C GLY A 227 2.83 8.76 -3.08
N LEU A 228 3.07 8.73 -1.76
CA LEU A 228 3.73 9.83 -1.06
C LEU A 228 5.11 10.04 -1.69
N SER A 229 5.36 11.26 -2.17
CA SER A 229 6.65 11.66 -2.74
C SER A 229 7.69 11.90 -1.65
N ILE A 230 8.94 11.97 -2.06
CA ILE A 230 10.07 12.43 -1.24
C ILE A 230 10.90 13.40 -2.07
N PRO A 231 11.51 14.42 -1.46
CA PRO A 231 12.36 15.36 -2.18
C PRO A 231 13.67 14.68 -2.55
N TYR A 232 13.89 14.45 -3.84
CA TYR A 232 15.15 13.92 -4.39
C TYR A 232 16.14 15.03 -4.71
N ARG A 233 15.63 16.23 -5.02
CA ARG A 233 16.44 17.41 -5.34
C ARG A 233 16.31 18.45 -4.25
N GLU A 234 17.36 19.23 -4.08
CA GLU A 234 17.35 20.39 -3.20
C GLU A 234 16.26 21.37 -3.65
N GLY A 235 15.45 21.84 -2.70
CA GLY A 235 14.32 22.74 -2.95
C GLY A 235 13.00 22.05 -3.29
N GLU A 236 12.95 20.72 -3.44
CA GLU A 236 11.68 20.00 -3.55
C GLU A 236 10.96 19.93 -2.20
N GLU A 237 9.64 20.04 -2.21
CA GLU A 237 8.83 20.05 -0.99
C GLU A 237 8.62 18.63 -0.46
N PRO A 238 8.81 18.39 0.86
CA PRO A 238 8.42 17.14 1.48
C PRO A 238 6.90 17.04 1.63
N VAL A 239 6.39 15.81 1.66
CA VAL A 239 4.96 15.56 1.92
C VAL A 239 4.60 15.97 3.35
N ASP A 240 3.51 16.72 3.50
CA ASP A 240 2.87 16.97 4.79
C ASP A 240 1.93 15.80 5.14
N THR A 241 2.40 14.92 6.02
CA THR A 241 1.64 13.74 6.44
C THR A 241 0.41 14.07 7.27
N ARG A 242 0.38 15.23 7.95
CA ARG A 242 -0.80 15.69 8.71
C ARG A 242 -1.89 16.15 7.76
N HIS A 243 -1.52 16.90 6.73
CA HIS A 243 -2.46 17.31 5.69
C HIS A 243 -3.03 16.09 4.94
N TYR A 244 -2.16 15.13 4.57
CA TYR A 244 -2.58 13.85 3.99
C TYR A 244 -3.60 13.11 4.87
N TYR A 245 -3.30 12.99 6.17
CA TYR A 245 -4.21 12.35 7.12
C TYR A 245 -5.54 13.10 7.22
N GLY A 246 -5.53 14.43 7.29
CA GLY A 246 -6.76 15.23 7.39
C GLY A 246 -7.75 14.96 6.25
N LEU A 247 -7.28 14.94 5.01
CA LEU A 247 -8.11 14.69 3.83
C LEU A 247 -8.66 13.26 3.81
N TRP A 248 -7.82 12.26 4.05
CA TRP A 248 -8.25 10.86 4.09
C TRP A 248 -9.14 10.55 5.30
N ASN A 249 -8.89 11.18 6.44
CA ASN A 249 -9.72 11.03 7.62
C ASN A 249 -11.11 11.62 7.41
N ALA A 250 -11.22 12.79 6.75
CA ALA A 250 -12.52 13.37 6.39
C ALA A 250 -13.33 12.45 5.48
N ALA A 251 -12.68 11.82 4.48
CA ALA A 251 -13.29 10.79 3.64
C ALA A 251 -13.76 9.58 4.47
N ARG A 252 -12.89 9.03 5.32
CA ARG A 252 -13.20 7.92 6.23
C ARG A 252 -14.37 8.24 7.17
N GLU A 253 -14.45 9.45 7.72
CA GLU A 253 -15.55 9.86 8.60
C GLU A 253 -16.89 10.00 7.86
N GLN A 254 -16.88 10.42 6.59
CA GLN A 254 -18.09 10.42 5.77
C GLN A 254 -18.58 9.00 5.48
N ILE A 255 -17.65 8.09 5.16
CA ILE A 255 -17.95 6.68 4.93
C ILE A 255 -18.47 6.02 6.22
N ALA A 256 -17.80 6.21 7.36
CA ALA A 256 -18.23 5.68 8.65
C ALA A 256 -19.64 6.14 9.05
N ARG A 257 -19.97 7.42 8.80
CA ARG A 257 -21.33 7.95 9.02
C ARG A 257 -22.37 7.28 8.12
N HIS A 258 -22.02 6.95 6.88
CA HIS A 258 -22.91 6.25 5.96
C HIS A 258 -23.17 4.80 6.39
N LEU A 259 -22.12 4.09 6.84
CA LEU A 259 -22.21 2.69 7.27
C LEU A 259 -22.75 2.50 8.69
N GLY A 260 -22.69 3.54 9.53
CA GLY A 260 -23.18 3.50 10.91
C GLY A 260 -22.21 2.85 11.91
N HIS A 261 -20.96 2.61 11.54
CA HIS A 261 -19.89 2.13 12.43
C HIS A 261 -18.51 2.69 12.03
N ALA A 262 -17.52 2.49 12.89
CA ALA A 262 -16.14 2.92 12.62
C ALA A 262 -15.50 2.14 11.47
N VAL A 263 -14.69 2.83 10.65
CA VAL A 263 -13.98 2.28 9.50
C VAL A 263 -12.48 2.54 9.65
N LYS A 264 -11.67 1.48 9.50
CA LYS A 264 -10.21 1.58 9.56
C LYS A 264 -9.68 2.35 8.34
N LEU A 265 -8.66 3.17 8.53
CA LEU A 265 -7.95 3.88 7.48
C LEU A 265 -6.52 3.35 7.37
N GLU A 266 -6.25 2.64 6.28
CA GLU A 266 -4.91 2.17 5.93
C GLU A 266 -4.20 3.16 4.98
N ILE A 267 -2.87 3.22 5.07
CA ILE A 267 -2.00 3.86 4.08
C ILE A 267 -0.89 2.90 3.66
N GLU A 268 -0.52 2.92 2.38
CA GLU A 268 0.40 1.95 1.77
C GLU A 268 1.70 2.58 1.21
N PRO A 269 2.49 3.27 2.04
CA PRO A 269 3.73 3.88 1.58
C PRO A 269 4.77 2.81 1.25
N GLY A 270 5.45 2.97 0.11
CA GLY A 270 6.70 2.26 -0.21
C GLY A 270 7.87 3.22 -0.12
N ARG A 271 8.02 4.04 -1.17
CA ARG A 271 9.08 5.05 -1.32
C ARG A 271 9.27 5.92 -0.08
N PHE A 272 8.20 6.48 0.45
CA PHE A 272 8.26 7.39 1.60
C PHE A 272 8.91 6.80 2.86
N LEU A 273 8.78 5.49 3.09
CA LEU A 273 9.35 4.84 4.28
C LEU A 273 10.85 4.56 4.16
N VAL A 274 11.36 4.34 2.95
CA VAL A 274 12.70 3.74 2.76
C VAL A 274 13.63 4.55 1.85
N ALA A 275 13.12 5.44 0.99
CA ALA A 275 13.93 6.06 -0.05
C ALA A 275 15.07 6.95 0.49
N GLN A 276 14.83 7.70 1.57
CA GLN A 276 15.86 8.54 2.19
C GLN A 276 16.75 7.77 3.16
N SER A 277 16.45 6.49 3.40
CA SER A 277 17.21 5.68 4.37
C SER A 277 18.46 5.04 3.79
N GLY A 278 18.65 5.05 2.46
CA GLY A 278 19.81 4.43 1.82
C GLY A 278 20.20 5.08 0.51
#